data_AF-A0A0P7YW47-F1
#
_entry.id   AF-A0A0P7YW47-F1
#
_cell.length_a   1.000
_cell.length_b   1.000
_cell.length_c   1.000
_cell.angle_alpha   90.00
_cell.angle_beta   90.00
_cell.angle_gamma   90.00
#
_symmetry.space_group_name_H-M   'P 1'
#
loop_
_entity.id
_entity.type
_entity.pdbx_description
1 polymer ?
#
loop_
_entity_poly.entity_id
_entity_poly.type
_entity_poly.pdbx_seq_one_letter_code
_entity_poly.pdbx_strand_id
1 'polypeptide(L)'
;MSEMSALKRAEEPMYASVKTATATSATMDRQRLGDHLVEAGLVNDVQLHYALAEQKTVPLRLGELLVRNGWLTQQTVEFFVARLCLTSTAR
;
A
#
# COMPACT_ATOMS: atom_id res chain seq x y z
N MET A 1 -22.82 33.75 -19.90
CA MET A 1 -23.74 32.60 -19.81
C MET A 1 -23.05 31.44 -20.47
N SER A 2 -22.86 30.33 -19.73
CA SER A 2 -22.47 28.96 -20.12
C SER A 2 -21.32 28.79 -21.12
N GLU A 3 -20.30 27.98 -20.84
CA GLU A 3 -20.47 26.57 -20.47
C GLU A 3 -19.54 26.14 -19.31
N MET A 4 -20.17 25.61 -18.26
CA MET A 4 -19.57 24.64 -17.34
C MET A 4 -19.31 23.33 -18.10
N SER A 5 -18.38 22.53 -17.56
CA SER A 5 -18.03 21.15 -17.96
C SER A 5 -16.95 21.11 -19.04
N ALA A 6 -15.92 20.28 -18.99
CA ALA A 6 -15.77 19.02 -18.28
C ALA A 6 -14.28 18.87 -17.96
N LEU A 7 -13.94 18.52 -16.72
CA LEU A 7 -13.56 17.15 -16.42
C LEU A 7 -12.29 16.68 -17.16
N LYS A 8 -11.12 17.09 -16.67
CA LYS A 8 -10.10 16.10 -16.31
C LYS A 8 -9.10 16.71 -15.35
N ARG A 9 -9.44 16.58 -14.06
CA ARG A 9 -8.44 16.38 -13.01
C ARG A 9 -7.48 15.32 -13.58
N ALA A 10 -6.20 15.67 -13.65
CA ALA A 10 -5.17 14.86 -14.27
C ALA A 10 -5.01 13.53 -13.53
N GLU A 11 -5.89 12.58 -13.86
CA GLU A 11 -5.76 11.16 -13.61
C GLU A 11 -5.04 10.56 -14.81
N GLU A 12 -3.74 10.85 -14.93
CA GLU A 12 -2.86 9.98 -15.71
C GLU A 12 -1.68 9.56 -14.83
N PRO A 13 -1.87 8.56 -13.95
CA PRO A 13 -0.75 7.75 -13.56
C PRO A 13 -0.34 6.93 -14.78
N MET A 14 0.83 7.28 -15.30
CA MET A 14 1.62 6.57 -16.29
C MET A 14 2.02 5.18 -15.75
N TYR A 15 1.08 4.23 -15.68
CA TYR A 15 1.36 2.82 -15.29
C TYR A 15 1.58 1.93 -16.52
N ALA A 16 2.36 2.39 -17.49
CA ALA A 16 2.80 1.53 -18.57
C ALA A 16 4.11 0.84 -18.19
N SER A 17 3.98 -0.45 -17.90
CA SER A 17 5.00 -1.47 -18.11
C SER A 17 6.33 -1.34 -17.36
N VAL A 18 6.42 -2.03 -16.22
CA VAL A 18 7.63 -2.82 -15.99
C VAL A 18 7.27 -4.22 -15.49
N LYS A 19 7.44 -5.17 -16.41
CA LYS A 19 7.57 -6.58 -16.09
C LYS A 19 9.01 -6.82 -15.68
N THR A 20 9.27 -6.96 -14.39
CA THR A 20 10.49 -7.65 -13.92
C THR A 20 10.16 -8.39 -12.63
N ALA A 21 10.21 -9.71 -12.75
CA ALA A 21 10.17 -10.64 -11.65
C ALA A 21 11.41 -10.48 -10.77
N THR A 22 11.21 -10.44 -9.45
CA THR A 22 12.18 -10.96 -8.47
C THR A 22 11.45 -11.37 -7.20
N ALA A 23 11.81 -12.55 -6.73
CA ALA A 23 11.00 -13.40 -5.89
C ALA A 23 11.28 -13.27 -4.38
N THR A 24 10.34 -13.82 -3.61
CA THR A 24 10.55 -14.57 -2.36
C THR A 24 10.72 -13.80 -1.04
N SER A 25 9.65 -13.83 -0.24
CA SER A 25 9.76 -14.16 1.19
C SER A 25 8.59 -15.04 1.60
N ALA A 26 8.62 -16.30 1.18
CA ALA A 26 7.81 -17.35 1.77
C ALA A 26 8.41 -17.69 3.15
N THR A 27 7.86 -17.09 4.20
CA THR A 27 7.99 -17.59 5.58
C THR A 27 6.59 -17.93 6.04
N MET A 28 6.33 -19.23 6.20
CA MET A 28 5.09 -19.75 6.74
C MET A 28 4.77 -19.13 8.11
N ASP A 29 3.50 -18.77 8.26
CA ASP A 29 2.76 -18.52 9.51
C ASP A 29 2.84 -17.14 10.18
N ARG A 30 2.82 -16.07 9.38
CA ARG A 30 2.23 -14.77 9.80
C ARG A 30 1.93 -13.91 8.58
N GLN A 31 0.66 -13.85 8.15
CA GLN A 31 0.24 -12.93 7.09
C GLN A 31 0.73 -11.52 7.46
N ARG A 32 1.50 -10.89 6.55
CA ARG A 32 2.12 -9.59 6.83
C ARG A 32 1.09 -8.49 6.60
N LEU A 33 1.30 -7.31 7.21
CA LEU A 33 0.42 -6.15 7.03
C LEU A 33 0.16 -5.85 5.53
N GLY A 34 1.19 -5.97 4.69
CA GLY A 34 1.08 -5.76 3.25
C GLY A 34 0.09 -6.71 2.57
N ASP A 35 0.14 -8.00 2.90
CA ASP A 35 -0.72 -9.02 2.29
C ASP A 35 -2.20 -8.75 2.62
N HIS A 36 -2.49 -8.39 3.88
CA HIS A 36 -3.84 -8.03 4.31
C HIS A 36 -4.37 -6.76 3.64
N LEU A 37 -3.51 -5.79 3.33
CA LEU A 37 -3.91 -4.58 2.64
C LEU A 37 -4.20 -4.85 1.16
N VAL A 38 -3.48 -5.78 0.53
CA VAL A 38 -3.74 -6.24 -0.84
C VAL A 38 -5.02 -7.07 -0.92
N GLU A 39 -5.20 -8.02 0.00
CA GLU A 39 -6.40 -8.85 0.10
C GLU A 39 -7.66 -8.01 0.35
N ALA A 40 -7.53 -6.93 1.14
CA ALA A 40 -8.61 -5.97 1.36
C ALA A 40 -8.86 -5.01 0.17
N GLY A 41 -8.06 -5.08 -0.90
CA GLY A 41 -8.16 -4.19 -2.06
C GLY A 41 -7.81 -2.73 -1.77
N LEU A 42 -7.13 -2.46 -0.66
CA LEU A 42 -6.76 -1.10 -0.24
C LEU A 42 -5.48 -0.62 -0.93
N VAL A 43 -4.61 -1.56 -1.28
CA VAL A 43 -3.43 -1.33 -2.11
C VAL A 43 -3.31 -2.47 -3.11
N ASN A 44 -2.63 -2.25 -4.23
CA ASN A 44 -2.26 -3.33 -5.15
C ASN A 44 -0.82 -3.80 -4.92
N ASP A 45 -0.45 -4.93 -5.52
CA ASP A 45 0.89 -5.50 -5.42
C ASP A 45 1.99 -4.55 -5.85
N VAL A 46 1.71 -3.67 -6.83
CA VAL A 46 2.67 -2.70 -7.38
C VAL A 46 2.96 -1.61 -6.35
N GLN A 47 1.93 -1.05 -5.73
CA GLN A 47 2.04 -0.05 -4.66
C GLN A 47 2.76 -0.64 -3.45
N LEU A 48 2.43 -1.88 -3.08
CA LEU A 48 3.10 -2.59 -2.01
C LEU A 48 4.60 -2.76 -2.31
N HIS A 49 4.95 -3.20 -3.53
CA HIS A 49 6.35 -3.35 -3.94
C HIS A 49 7.10 -2.02 -3.95
N TYR A 50 6.48 -0.95 -4.45
CA TYR A 50 7.07 0.37 -4.47
C TYR A 50 7.37 0.85 -3.05
N ALA A 51 6.38 0.74 -2.13
CA ALA A 51 6.57 1.14 -0.75
C ALA A 51 7.64 0.29 -0.04
N LEU A 52 7.74 -1.00 -0.34
CA LEU A 52 8.80 -1.87 0.18
C LEU A 52 10.19 -1.52 -0.37
N ALA A 53 10.28 -1.10 -1.63
CA ALA A 53 11.53 -0.63 -2.22
C ALA A 53 11.97 0.70 -1.59
N GLU A 54 11.04 1.64 -1.43
CA GLU A 54 11.30 2.95 -0.83
C GLU A 54 11.69 2.81 0.66
N GLN A 55 11.08 1.88 1.39
CA GLN A 55 11.41 1.58 2.79
C GLN A 55 12.88 1.17 3.00
N LYS A 56 13.56 0.63 1.98
CA LYS A 56 15.00 0.31 2.09
C LYS A 56 15.88 1.56 2.16
N THR A 57 15.38 2.67 1.63
CA THR A 57 16.10 3.95 1.54
C THR A 57 15.60 4.97 2.54
N VAL A 58 14.37 4.82 3.01
CA VAL A 58 13.69 5.74 3.91
C VAL A 58 13.38 5.05 5.23
N PRO A 59 13.73 5.63 6.39
CA PRO A 59 13.47 5.04 7.70
C PRO A 59 12.00 5.21 8.15
N LEU A 60 11.05 4.93 7.26
CA LEU A 60 9.61 4.95 7.53
C LEU A 60 9.04 3.54 7.57
N ARG A 61 7.96 3.34 8.33
CA ARG A 61 7.19 2.10 8.30
C ARG A 61 6.41 2.01 6.99
N LEU A 62 6.10 0.79 6.58
CA LEU A 62 5.34 0.52 5.35
C LEU A 62 4.02 1.31 5.35
N GLY A 63 3.27 1.28 6.46
CA GLY A 63 2.02 2.04 6.59
C GLY A 63 2.21 3.55 6.42
N GLU A 64 3.25 4.13 7.00
CA GLU A 64 3.55 5.57 6.87
C GLU A 64 3.91 5.93 5.43
N LEU A 65 4.64 5.06 4.73
CA LEU A 65 4.95 5.20 3.30
C LEU A 65 3.69 5.16 2.43
N LEU A 66 2.75 4.25 2.71
CA LEU A 66 1.48 4.18 1.98
C LEU A 66 0.62 5.43 2.21
N VAL A 67 0.66 6.01 3.41
CA VAL A 67 -0.03 7.28 3.73
C VAL A 67 0.64 8.47 3.07
N ARG A 68 1.97 8.55 3.14
CA ARG A 68 2.74 9.63 2.52
C ARG A 68 2.58 9.65 0.99
N ASN A 69 2.46 8.49 0.37
CA ASN A 69 2.17 8.36 -1.06
C ASN A 69 0.69 8.61 -1.43
N GLY A 70 -0.18 8.87 -0.44
CA GLY A 70 -1.59 9.17 -0.65
C GLY A 70 -2.45 7.97 -1.02
N TRP A 71 -1.94 6.75 -0.87
CA TRP A 71 -2.69 5.52 -1.19
C TRP A 71 -3.59 5.08 -0.05
N LEU A 72 -3.17 5.33 1.20
CA LEU A 72 -3.95 5.05 2.39
C LEU A 72 -4.10 6.30 3.25
N THR A 73 -5.08 6.26 4.15
CA THR A 73 -5.17 7.23 5.24
C THR A 73 -4.49 6.68 6.49
N GLN A 74 -4.01 7.56 7.36
CA GLN A 74 -3.44 7.17 8.65
C GLN A 74 -4.43 6.32 9.45
N GLN A 75 -5.72 6.68 9.45
CA GLN A 75 -6.79 5.94 10.11
C GLN A 75 -6.90 4.49 9.60
N THR A 76 -6.78 4.28 8.28
CA THR A 76 -6.81 2.93 7.69
C THR A 76 -5.63 2.10 8.17
N VAL A 77 -4.42 2.67 8.18
CA VAL A 77 -3.23 1.98 8.66
C VAL A 77 -3.37 1.62 10.14
N GLU A 78 -3.78 2.56 10.97
CA GLU A 78 -4.00 2.35 12.40
C GLU A 78 -5.03 1.25 12.67
N PHE A 79 -6.14 1.24 11.92
CA PHE A 79 -7.16 0.20 12.02
C PHE A 79 -6.58 -1.20 11.74
N PHE A 80 -5.80 -1.37 10.67
CA PHE A 80 -5.20 -2.65 10.33
C PHE A 80 -4.10 -3.05 11.31
N VAL A 81 -3.26 -2.11 11.74
CA VAL A 81 -2.23 -2.37 12.76
C VAL A 81 -2.87 -2.80 14.07
N ALA A 82 -3.89 -2.10 14.56
CA ALA A 82 -4.61 -2.48 15.77
C ALA A 82 -5.23 -3.88 15.65
N ARG A 83 -5.92 -4.15 14.52
CA ARG A 83 -6.56 -5.44 14.26
C ARG A 83 -5.55 -6.60 14.20
N LEU A 84 -4.40 -6.40 13.56
CA LEU A 84 -3.36 -7.41 13.38
C LEU A 84 -2.43 -7.55 14.58
N CYS A 85 -2.20 -6.50 15.37
CA CYS A 85 -1.43 -6.58 16.61
C CYS A 85 -2.16 -7.43 17.67
N LEU A 86 -3.50 -7.32 17.75
CA LEU A 86 -4.29 -8.10 18.70
C LEU A 86 -4.27 -9.62 18.41
N THR A 87 -4.04 -10.04 17.16
CA THR A 87 -3.99 -11.47 16.82
C THR A 87 -2.62 -12.13 17.08
N SER A 88 -1.58 -11.34 17.35
CA SER A 88 -0.22 -11.84 17.56
C SER A 88 0.13 -12.16 19.01
N THR A 89 -0.56 -11.58 19.98
CA THR A 89 -0.15 -11.62 21.39
C THR A 89 -0.64 -12.90 22.07
N ALA A 90 -0.29 -14.04 21.49
CA ALA A 90 -0.38 -15.35 22.13
C ALA A 90 1.02 -15.98 22.15
N ARG A 91 1.86 -15.51 23.07
CA ARG A 91 2.88 -16.35 23.73
C ARG A 91 3.38 -15.70 25.01
#